data_AF-A0A316Z0Y0-F1
#
_entry.id   AF-A0A316Z0Y0-F1
#
_cell.length_a   1.000
_cell.length_b   1.000
_cell.length_c   1.000
_cell.angle_alpha   90.00
_cell.angle_beta   90.00
_cell.angle_gamma   90.00
#
_symmetry.space_group_name_H-M   'P 1'
#
loop_
_entity.id
_entity.type
_entity.pdbx_description
1 polymer ?
#
loop_
_entity_poly.entity_id
_entity_poly.type
_entity_poly.pdbx_seq_one_letter_code
_entity_poly.pdbx_strand_id
1 'polypeptide(L)'
;MALPSSHTPRNSSPRPDPRQDPAVSQLIQAKGYNPTSIDLNPANTRFFVIKSYTEDDVQRSLKYEIWASTEKGNARLDKAFRESIEGKEESQRGRILLFFSVNASGHFCGMAEMLTPLDYSSSSNIWAQEGKWKGTFKVKWIFVKDVPNNRMRHIRLTNTPECKPVTQSRDTQELPQEAGKEVMKIMAEYTSSTSLLQDWLFYEEQAAARRQQEVGG
;
A
#
# COMPACT_ATOMS: atom_id res chain seq x y z
N MET A 1 18.27 10.41 20.49
CA MET A 1 18.38 8.99 20.07
C MET A 1 18.56 8.98 18.57
N ALA A 2 19.67 8.41 18.10
CA ALA A 2 20.01 8.35 16.67
C ALA A 2 19.07 7.38 15.96
N LEU A 3 18.63 7.76 14.75
CA LEU A 3 17.83 6.91 13.87
C LEU A 3 18.66 5.66 13.49
N PRO A 4 18.10 4.44 13.52
CA PRO A 4 18.76 3.30 12.91
C PRO A 4 18.89 3.56 11.40
N SER A 5 20.10 3.36 10.87
CA SER A 5 20.43 3.57 9.46
C SER A 5 19.46 2.84 8.54
N SER A 6 18.63 3.59 7.83
CA SER A 6 17.87 3.07 6.71
C SER A 6 18.85 2.64 5.63
N HIS A 7 19.02 1.32 5.46
CA HIS A 7 19.63 0.79 4.25
C HIS A 7 18.66 1.13 3.12
N THR A 8 18.99 2.17 2.36
CA THR A 8 18.40 2.42 1.06
C THR A 8 19.25 1.65 0.05
N PRO A 9 18.81 0.52 -0.50
CA PRO A 9 19.39 0.06 -1.74
C PRO A 9 18.87 1.00 -2.83
N ARG A 10 19.46 2.19 -2.95
CA ARG A 10 19.31 3.06 -4.13
C ARG A 10 20.69 3.39 -4.65
N ASN A 11 21.43 2.34 -5.03
CA ASN A 11 22.62 2.50 -5.84
C ASN A 11 22.20 2.83 -7.29
N SER A 12 22.91 3.77 -7.89
CA SER A 12 22.61 4.55 -9.11
C SER A 12 22.79 3.79 -10.43
N SER A 13 22.72 2.46 -10.43
CA SER A 13 22.79 1.63 -11.63
C SER A 13 21.36 1.33 -12.14
N PRO A 14 21.09 1.34 -13.46
CA PRO A 14 19.83 0.82 -13.97
C PRO A 14 19.77 -0.66 -13.65
N ARG A 15 18.97 -1.02 -12.63
CA ARG A 15 18.68 -2.41 -12.34
C ARG A 15 17.83 -3.01 -13.47
N PRO A 16 17.98 -4.31 -13.74
CA PRO A 16 17.13 -5.00 -14.71
C PRO A 16 15.66 -4.74 -14.41
N ASP A 17 14.86 -4.60 -15.47
CA ASP A 17 13.42 -4.47 -15.33
C ASP A 17 12.88 -5.72 -14.60
N PRO A 18 12.09 -5.56 -13.52
CA PRO A 18 11.59 -6.70 -12.74
C PRO A 18 10.75 -7.66 -13.59
N ARG A 19 10.17 -7.17 -14.70
CA ARG A 19 9.43 -7.98 -15.67
C ARG A 19 10.33 -8.91 -16.49
N GLN A 20 11.65 -8.78 -16.39
CA GLN A 20 12.61 -9.68 -17.04
C GLN A 20 12.98 -10.86 -16.15
N ASP A 21 12.70 -10.80 -14.84
CA ASP A 21 12.88 -11.93 -13.95
C ASP A 21 11.68 -12.90 -14.06
N PRO A 22 11.91 -14.20 -14.35
CA PRO A 22 10.83 -15.17 -14.51
C PRO A 22 9.97 -15.35 -13.24
N ALA A 23 10.57 -15.31 -12.05
CA ALA A 23 9.86 -15.52 -10.80
C ALA A 23 8.94 -14.33 -10.49
N VAL A 24 9.42 -13.10 -10.72
CA VAL A 24 8.63 -11.88 -10.55
C VAL A 24 7.50 -11.82 -11.60
N SER A 25 7.78 -12.23 -12.83
CA SER A 25 6.77 -12.28 -13.91
C SER A 25 5.64 -13.27 -13.59
N GLN A 26 5.99 -14.45 -13.09
CA GLN A 26 5.01 -15.44 -12.62
C GLN A 26 4.19 -14.92 -11.44
N LEU A 27 4.82 -14.22 -10.49
CA LEU A 27 4.13 -13.59 -9.37
C LEU A 27 3.11 -12.55 -9.84
N ILE A 28 3.50 -11.65 -10.77
CA ILE A 28 2.61 -10.65 -11.36
C ILE A 28 1.38 -11.32 -11.99
N GLN A 29 1.60 -12.38 -12.79
CA GLN A 29 0.52 -13.12 -13.44
C GLN A 29 -0.39 -13.83 -12.42
N ALA A 30 0.20 -14.54 -11.45
CA ALA A 30 -0.54 -15.31 -10.45
C ALA A 30 -1.39 -14.40 -9.55
N LYS A 31 -0.89 -13.21 -9.21
CA LYS A 31 -1.59 -12.25 -8.36
C LYS A 31 -2.47 -11.26 -9.14
N GLY A 32 -2.30 -11.16 -10.45
CA GLY A 32 -3.02 -10.22 -11.31
C GLY A 32 -2.64 -8.76 -11.05
N TYR A 33 -1.38 -8.49 -10.69
CA TYR A 33 -0.91 -7.13 -10.45
C TYR A 33 -0.85 -6.31 -11.73
N ASN A 34 -1.05 -5.00 -11.58
CA ASN A 34 -0.99 -4.01 -12.66
C ASN A 34 -1.93 -4.36 -13.83
N PRO A 35 -3.24 -4.58 -13.59
CA PRO A 35 -4.18 -4.88 -14.65
C PRO A 35 -4.22 -3.77 -15.69
N THR A 36 -4.39 -4.14 -16.97
CA THR A 36 -4.45 -3.21 -18.10
C THR A 36 -5.75 -2.41 -18.15
N SER A 37 -6.79 -2.89 -17.48
CA SER A 37 -8.11 -2.24 -17.39
C SER A 37 -8.71 -2.46 -16.01
N ILE A 38 -9.30 -1.41 -15.44
CA ILE A 38 -10.06 -1.47 -14.20
C ILE A 38 -11.34 -0.64 -14.33
N ASP A 39 -12.33 -0.94 -13.51
CA ASP A 39 -13.47 -0.04 -13.32
C ASP A 39 -13.00 1.23 -12.59
N LEU A 40 -13.08 2.37 -13.27
CA LEU A 40 -12.69 3.68 -12.73
C LEU A 40 -13.83 4.37 -11.96
N ASN A 41 -15.04 3.81 -11.95
CA ASN A 41 -16.18 4.36 -11.22
C ASN A 41 -16.89 3.31 -10.34
N PRO A 42 -16.16 2.61 -9.45
CA PRO A 42 -16.77 1.62 -8.58
C PRO A 42 -17.70 2.29 -7.58
N ALA A 43 -18.95 1.82 -7.53
CA ALA A 43 -19.98 2.37 -6.64
C ALA A 43 -19.56 2.31 -5.16
N ASN A 44 -19.96 3.33 -4.39
CA ASN A 44 -19.78 3.41 -2.94
C ASN A 44 -18.33 3.24 -2.44
N THR A 45 -17.33 3.44 -3.30
CA THR A 45 -15.93 3.22 -2.93
C THR A 45 -15.39 4.36 -2.08
N ARG A 46 -14.68 4.04 -0.99
CA ARG A 46 -13.96 5.03 -0.18
C ARG A 46 -12.47 4.89 -0.41
N PHE A 47 -11.76 6.00 -0.29
CA PHE A 47 -10.37 6.11 -0.69
C PHE A 47 -9.54 6.67 0.46
N PHE A 48 -8.41 6.03 0.76
CA PHE A 48 -7.50 6.47 1.81
C PHE A 48 -6.06 6.48 1.32
N VAL A 49 -5.29 7.47 1.77
CA VAL A 49 -3.83 7.43 1.65
C VAL A 49 -3.24 6.66 2.83
N ILE A 50 -2.32 5.74 2.54
CA ILE A 50 -1.53 5.00 3.53
C ILE A 50 -0.09 5.48 3.47
N LYS A 51 0.44 5.90 4.63
CA LYS A 51 1.81 6.39 4.76
C LYS A 51 2.63 5.42 5.59
N SER A 52 3.54 4.71 4.92
CA SER A 52 4.51 3.85 5.61
C SER A 52 5.74 4.63 6.02
N TYR A 53 6.30 4.31 7.20
CA TYR A 53 7.61 4.82 7.61
C TYR A 53 8.76 4.12 6.88
N THR A 54 8.58 2.85 6.50
CA THR A 54 9.62 2.03 5.88
C THR A 54 9.11 1.36 4.63
N GLU A 55 10.00 1.15 3.66
CA GLU A 55 9.70 0.37 2.46
C GLU A 55 9.53 -1.13 2.80
N ASP A 56 10.28 -1.60 3.79
CA ASP A 56 10.24 -2.96 4.33
C ASP A 56 8.84 -3.37 4.81
N ASP A 57 8.12 -2.49 5.51
CA ASP A 57 6.71 -2.77 5.89
C ASP A 57 5.80 -2.92 4.67
N VAL A 58 6.02 -2.13 3.61
CA VAL A 58 5.21 -2.21 2.38
C VAL A 58 5.51 -3.50 1.62
N GLN A 59 6.78 -3.91 1.54
CA GLN A 59 7.19 -5.17 0.94
C GLN A 59 6.59 -6.38 1.67
N ARG A 60 6.54 -6.33 3.00
CA ARG A 60 5.85 -7.36 3.78
C ARG A 60 4.35 -7.36 3.57
N SER A 61 3.73 -6.18 3.43
CA SER A 61 2.31 -6.10 3.07
C SER A 61 2.03 -6.74 1.71
N LEU A 62 2.91 -6.52 0.74
CA LEU A 62 2.81 -7.12 -0.59
C LEU A 62 2.93 -8.66 -0.51
N LYS A 63 3.87 -9.16 0.31
CA LYS A 63 4.11 -10.59 0.50
C LYS A 63 3.02 -11.33 1.26
N TYR A 64 2.59 -10.76 2.39
CA TYR A 64 1.67 -11.42 3.32
C TYR A 64 0.21 -10.99 3.16
N GLU A 65 -0.06 -10.02 2.27
CA GLU A 65 -1.41 -9.52 1.97
C GLU A 65 -2.16 -9.03 3.21
N ILE A 66 -1.43 -8.39 4.12
CA ILE A 66 -1.97 -7.75 5.33
C ILE A 66 -1.40 -6.36 5.52
N TRP A 67 -2.12 -5.53 6.28
CA TRP A 67 -1.64 -4.22 6.71
C TRP A 67 -2.03 -3.92 8.16
N ALA A 68 -1.26 -3.05 8.79
CA ALA A 68 -1.54 -2.42 10.06
C ALA A 68 -1.09 -0.95 10.01
N SER A 69 -1.88 -0.05 10.57
CA SER A 69 -1.57 1.37 10.75
C SER A 69 -1.35 1.67 12.24
N THR A 70 -1.24 2.95 12.61
CA THR A 70 -1.35 3.42 13.98
C THR A 70 -2.71 3.05 14.58
N GLU A 71 -2.83 2.99 15.91
CA GLU A 71 -4.11 2.72 16.59
C GLU A 71 -5.27 3.62 16.10
N LYS A 72 -5.02 4.92 15.96
CA LYS A 72 -5.99 5.88 15.42
C LYS A 72 -6.33 5.61 13.94
N GLY A 73 -5.33 5.24 13.14
CA GLY A 73 -5.53 4.89 11.73
C GLY A 73 -6.31 3.59 11.57
N ASN A 74 -5.98 2.57 12.35
CA ASN A 74 -6.68 1.30 12.44
C ASN A 74 -8.15 1.49 12.82
N ALA A 75 -8.45 2.27 13.87
CA ALA A 75 -9.82 2.58 14.25
C ALA A 75 -10.60 3.29 13.13
N ARG A 76 -9.95 4.20 12.40
CA ARG A 76 -10.56 4.90 11.26
C ARG A 76 -10.88 3.97 10.11
N LEU A 77 -9.93 3.12 9.72
CA LEU A 77 -10.11 2.17 8.61
C LEU A 77 -11.13 1.08 8.95
N ASP A 78 -11.11 0.56 10.18
CA ASP A 78 -12.07 -0.43 10.65
C ASP A 78 -13.50 0.13 10.64
N LYS A 79 -13.68 1.35 11.18
CA LYS A 79 -14.96 2.05 11.11
C LYS A 79 -15.42 2.21 9.65
N ALA A 80 -14.53 2.66 8.77
CA ALA A 80 -14.87 2.89 7.38
C ALA A 80 -15.28 1.62 6.64
N PHE A 81 -14.58 0.51 6.90
CA PHE A 81 -14.89 -0.79 6.34
C PHE A 81 -16.22 -1.34 6.87
N ARG A 82 -16.47 -1.26 8.17
CA ARG A 82 -17.74 -1.71 8.76
C ARG A 82 -18.92 -0.93 8.18
N GLU A 83 -18.82 0.39 8.10
CA GLU A 83 -19.85 1.24 7.46
C GLU A 83 -20.06 0.93 5.96
N SER A 84 -19.05 0.37 5.27
CA SER A 84 -19.18 0.01 3.86
C SER A 84 -19.96 -1.29 3.65
N ILE A 85 -20.08 -2.13 4.69
CA ILE A 85 -20.75 -3.44 4.61
C ILE A 85 -22.00 -3.58 5.49
N GLU A 86 -22.12 -2.82 6.58
CA GLU A 86 -23.18 -2.95 7.57
C GLU A 86 -24.55 -2.60 6.97
N GLY A 87 -25.53 -3.50 7.18
CA GLY A 87 -26.90 -3.33 6.69
C GLY A 87 -27.05 -3.31 5.15
N LYS A 88 -26.02 -3.72 4.39
CA LYS A 88 -25.97 -3.66 2.93
C LYS A 88 -25.87 -5.04 2.31
N GLU A 89 -26.67 -5.26 1.27
CA GLU A 89 -26.53 -6.39 0.36
C GLU A 89 -25.18 -6.32 -0.37
N GLU A 90 -24.65 -7.48 -0.79
CA GLU A 90 -23.31 -7.56 -1.39
C GLU A 90 -23.12 -6.63 -2.60
N SER A 91 -24.15 -6.48 -3.44
CA SER A 91 -24.15 -5.58 -4.60
C SER A 91 -24.11 -4.08 -4.24
N GLN A 92 -24.41 -3.72 -2.99
CA GLN A 92 -24.42 -2.35 -2.48
C GLN A 92 -23.19 -2.03 -1.64
N ARG A 93 -22.39 -3.04 -1.27
CA ARG A 93 -21.20 -2.86 -0.45
C ARG A 93 -20.18 -2.00 -1.18
N GLY A 94 -19.62 -1.05 -0.44
CA GLY A 94 -18.56 -0.17 -0.92
C GLY A 94 -17.19 -0.80 -0.76
N ARG A 95 -16.29 -0.57 -1.72
CA ARG A 95 -14.89 -0.98 -1.62
C ARG A 95 -14.10 0.06 -0.81
N ILE A 96 -13.03 -0.39 -0.16
CA ILE A 96 -12.07 0.51 0.50
C ILE A 96 -10.74 0.40 -0.23
N LEU A 97 -10.39 1.43 -1.00
CA LEU A 97 -9.13 1.49 -1.75
C LEU A 97 -8.09 2.32 -1.00
N LEU A 98 -6.88 1.78 -0.95
CA LEU A 98 -5.75 2.27 -0.19
C LEU A 98 -4.61 2.64 -1.14
N PHE A 99 -4.16 3.88 -1.11
CA PHE A 99 -3.06 4.39 -1.91
C PHE A 99 -1.79 4.47 -1.06
N PHE A 100 -0.83 3.60 -1.34
CA PHE A 100 0.39 3.45 -0.53
C PHE A 100 1.48 4.42 -0.98
N SER A 101 2.15 5.05 -0.01
CA SER A 101 3.33 5.88 -0.24
C SER A 101 4.25 5.85 0.97
N VAL A 102 5.52 5.55 0.75
CA VAL A 102 6.55 5.61 1.81
C VAL A 102 6.89 7.07 2.11
N ASN A 103 7.09 7.40 3.38
CA ASN A 103 7.47 8.74 3.80
C ASN A 103 8.79 9.17 3.13
N ALA A 104 8.83 10.43 2.66
CA ALA A 104 9.94 11.01 1.93
C ALA A 104 10.36 10.32 0.61
N SER A 105 9.60 9.35 0.10
CA SER A 105 9.95 8.65 -1.15
C SER A 105 9.73 9.47 -2.44
N GLY A 106 8.88 10.50 -2.36
CA GLY A 106 8.52 11.35 -3.50
C GLY A 106 7.54 10.72 -4.51
N HIS A 107 6.96 9.56 -4.20
CA HIS A 107 6.01 8.85 -5.07
C HIS A 107 4.97 8.05 -4.26
N PHE A 108 3.89 7.66 -4.93
CA PHE A 108 3.03 6.56 -4.49
C PHE A 108 3.56 5.25 -5.08
N CYS A 109 3.65 4.18 -4.29
CA CYS A 109 4.24 2.90 -4.71
C CYS A 109 3.20 1.83 -5.07
N GLY A 110 1.91 2.09 -4.84
CA GLY A 110 0.85 1.22 -5.31
C GLY A 110 -0.52 1.48 -4.73
N MET A 111 -1.44 0.59 -5.08
CA MET A 111 -2.85 0.60 -4.66
C MET A 111 -3.24 -0.80 -4.21
N ALA A 112 -3.95 -0.90 -3.09
CA ALA A 112 -4.55 -2.13 -2.61
C ALA A 112 -6.01 -1.92 -2.18
N GLU A 113 -6.78 -2.99 -2.12
CA GLU A 113 -8.11 -3.02 -1.52
C GLU A 113 -8.04 -3.63 -0.13
N MET A 114 -8.70 -3.02 0.85
CA MET A 114 -8.94 -3.64 2.16
C MET A 114 -10.08 -4.65 2.05
N LEU A 115 -9.85 -5.88 2.51
CA LEU A 115 -10.76 -7.02 2.32
C LEU A 115 -11.51 -7.46 3.59
N THR A 116 -11.00 -7.12 4.77
CA THR A 116 -11.56 -7.58 6.05
C THR A 116 -11.65 -6.42 7.03
N PRO A 117 -12.51 -6.50 8.05
CA PRO A 117 -12.39 -5.63 9.21
C PRO A 117 -11.05 -5.86 9.91
N LEU A 118 -10.73 -4.97 10.84
CA LEU A 118 -9.52 -5.07 11.63
C LEU A 118 -9.68 -6.12 12.73
N ASP A 119 -8.73 -7.05 12.81
CA ASP A 119 -8.61 -8.00 13.91
C ASP A 119 -7.62 -7.45 14.95
N TYR A 120 -8.13 -6.77 15.97
CA TYR A 120 -7.32 -6.20 17.05
C TYR A 120 -6.63 -7.23 17.95
N SER A 121 -7.06 -8.49 17.91
CA SER A 121 -6.43 -9.58 18.68
C SER A 121 -5.18 -10.11 17.99
N SER A 122 -5.07 -9.91 16.67
CA SER A 122 -3.87 -10.29 15.94
C SER A 122 -2.68 -9.40 16.31
N SER A 123 -1.64 -10.02 16.86
CA SER A 123 -0.30 -9.46 16.91
C SER A 123 0.55 -10.18 15.86
N SER A 124 0.90 -9.49 14.77
CA SER A 124 1.81 -10.06 13.77
C SER A 124 3.23 -9.60 14.07
N ASN A 125 4.17 -10.56 14.14
CA ASN A 125 5.61 -10.30 14.28
C ASN A 125 6.27 -9.92 12.95
N ILE A 126 5.50 -9.81 11.87
CA ILE A 126 6.11 -9.55 10.56
C ILE A 126 6.60 -8.10 10.45
N TRP A 127 6.08 -7.13 11.20
CA TRP A 127 6.41 -5.72 10.95
C TRP A 127 7.85 -5.34 11.31
N ALA A 128 8.39 -4.29 10.68
CA ALA A 128 9.79 -3.86 10.87
C ALA A 128 10.08 -3.41 12.31
N GLN A 129 9.04 -2.93 13.00
CA GLN A 129 9.08 -2.58 14.42
C GLN A 129 8.17 -3.55 15.17
N GLU A 130 8.77 -4.57 15.77
CA GLU A 130 8.07 -5.57 16.57
C GLU A 130 7.27 -4.94 17.72
N GLY A 131 6.07 -5.48 17.98
CA GLY A 131 5.20 -5.08 19.09
C GLY A 131 4.55 -3.69 18.97
N LYS A 132 4.95 -2.87 17.99
CA LYS A 132 4.44 -1.50 17.82
C LYS A 132 3.05 -1.46 17.19
N TRP A 133 2.81 -2.33 16.21
CA TRP A 133 1.55 -2.35 15.46
C TRP A 133 0.69 -3.51 15.95
N LYS A 134 -0.46 -3.17 16.55
CA LYS A 134 -1.46 -4.14 17.01
C LYS A 134 -2.65 -4.12 16.07
N GLY A 135 -3.13 -5.31 15.77
CA GLY A 135 -4.22 -5.55 14.86
C GLY A 135 -3.83 -5.47 13.41
N THR A 136 -4.39 -6.37 12.62
CA THR A 136 -4.13 -6.49 11.18
C THR A 136 -5.44 -6.64 10.43
N PHE A 137 -5.41 -6.30 9.15
CA PHE A 137 -6.49 -6.57 8.22
C PHE A 137 -5.90 -7.04 6.89
N LYS A 138 -6.67 -7.82 6.13
CA LYS A 138 -6.24 -8.33 4.84
C LYS A 138 -6.35 -7.26 3.77
N VAL A 139 -5.38 -7.24 2.87
CA VAL A 139 -5.36 -6.37 1.70
C VAL A 139 -5.09 -7.18 0.43
N LYS A 140 -5.67 -6.76 -0.69
CA LYS A 140 -5.32 -7.27 -2.02
C LYS A 140 -4.68 -6.16 -2.83
N TRP A 141 -3.40 -6.33 -3.14
CA TRP A 141 -2.68 -5.40 -4.00
C TRP A 141 -3.21 -5.47 -5.45
N ILE A 142 -3.44 -4.30 -6.05
CA ILE A 142 -3.97 -4.14 -7.41
C ILE A 142 -2.87 -3.55 -8.30
N PHE A 143 -2.33 -2.39 -7.91
CA PHE A 143 -1.18 -1.79 -8.59
C PHE A 143 0.04 -1.87 -7.70
N VAL A 144 1.16 -2.31 -8.28
CA VAL A 144 2.48 -2.35 -7.65
C VAL A 144 3.45 -1.68 -8.62
N LYS A 145 3.48 -0.35 -8.55
CA LYS A 145 4.28 0.51 -9.43
C LYS A 145 4.42 1.90 -8.85
N ASP A 146 5.57 2.53 -9.11
CA ASP A 146 5.84 3.87 -8.61
C ASP A 146 5.23 4.94 -9.51
N VAL A 147 4.44 5.84 -8.92
CA VAL A 147 3.90 7.02 -9.58
C VAL A 147 4.45 8.27 -8.90
N PRO A 148 5.30 9.06 -9.58
CA PRO A 148 5.91 10.25 -8.98
C PRO A 148 4.87 11.29 -8.53
N ASN A 149 5.13 11.95 -7.41
CA ASN A 149 4.21 12.93 -6.81
C ASN A 149 3.84 14.08 -7.76
N ASN A 150 4.71 14.45 -8.71
CA ASN A 150 4.42 15.51 -9.68
C ASN A 150 3.22 15.17 -10.58
N ARG A 151 2.86 13.89 -10.74
CA ARG A 151 1.68 13.44 -11.47
C ARG A 151 0.38 13.62 -10.71
N MET A 152 0.42 13.80 -9.39
CA MET A 152 -0.78 13.89 -8.53
C MET A 152 -0.85 15.18 -7.72
N ARG A 153 0.19 16.04 -7.75
CA ARG A 153 0.29 17.26 -6.92
C ARG A 153 -0.82 18.29 -7.20
N HIS A 154 -1.45 18.23 -8.37
CA HIS A 154 -2.55 19.12 -8.72
C HIS A 154 -3.88 18.73 -8.04
N ILE A 155 -4.02 17.49 -7.58
CA ILE A 155 -5.22 16.99 -6.88
C ILE A 155 -5.23 17.53 -5.46
N ARG A 156 -6.21 18.37 -5.15
CA ARG A 156 -6.36 19.02 -3.83
C ARG A 156 -7.51 18.42 -3.03
N LEU A 157 -7.30 18.31 -1.71
CA LEU A 157 -8.27 17.72 -0.80
C LEU A 157 -9.22 18.79 -0.26
N THR A 158 -10.41 18.89 -0.87
CA THR A 158 -11.43 19.88 -0.50
C THR A 158 -12.15 19.57 0.81
N ASN A 159 -11.99 18.36 1.34
CA ASN A 159 -12.52 17.96 2.64
C ASN A 159 -11.63 18.35 3.83
N THR A 160 -10.55 19.13 3.60
CA THR A 160 -9.70 19.66 4.66
C THR A 160 -9.60 21.18 4.59
N PRO A 161 -9.47 21.90 5.72
CA PRO A 161 -9.38 23.36 5.74
C PRO A 161 -8.21 23.91 4.91
N GLU A 162 -7.09 23.19 4.87
CA GLU A 162 -5.88 23.66 4.18
C GLU A 162 -5.87 23.41 2.67
N CYS A 163 -6.84 22.64 2.13
CA CYS A 163 -6.93 22.29 0.70
C CYS A 163 -5.59 21.83 0.09
N LYS A 164 -4.83 21.06 0.88
CA LYS A 164 -3.48 20.62 0.50
C LYS A 164 -3.54 19.59 -0.63
N PRO A 165 -2.46 19.47 -1.43
CA PRO A 165 -2.33 18.39 -2.40
C PRO A 165 -2.41 17.01 -1.75
N VAL A 166 -2.95 16.02 -2.47
CA VAL A 166 -3.00 14.61 -2.03
C VAL A 166 -1.61 14.05 -1.67
N THR A 167 -0.56 14.56 -2.30
CA THR A 167 0.84 14.18 -2.04
C THR A 167 1.35 14.62 -0.66
N GLN A 168 0.64 15.52 0.03
CA GLN A 168 0.93 15.97 1.40
C GLN A 168 0.02 15.32 2.44
N SER A 169 -0.76 14.32 2.05
CA SER A 169 -1.62 13.54 2.94
C SER A 169 -0.84 12.89 4.07
N ARG A 170 -1.46 12.85 5.25
CA ARG A 170 -1.00 12.04 6.39
C ARG A 170 -1.54 10.61 6.27
N ASP A 171 -1.04 9.73 7.13
CA ASP A 171 -1.52 8.36 7.20
C ASP A 171 -3.04 8.31 7.46
N THR A 172 -3.74 7.44 6.73
CA THR A 172 -5.20 7.25 6.74
C THR A 172 -6.03 8.51 6.42
N GLN A 173 -5.47 9.44 5.63
CA GLN A 173 -6.24 10.57 5.09
C GLN A 173 -7.31 10.06 4.12
N GLU A 174 -8.58 10.31 4.43
CA GLU A 174 -9.69 10.01 3.53
C GLU A 174 -9.74 11.04 2.39
N LEU A 175 -9.96 10.55 1.17
CA LEU A 175 -10.06 11.39 -0.02
C LEU A 175 -11.53 11.56 -0.43
N PRO A 176 -11.93 12.76 -0.90
CA PRO A 176 -13.19 12.95 -1.60
C PRO A 176 -13.29 12.04 -2.83
N GLN A 177 -14.52 11.71 -3.25
CA GLN A 177 -14.77 10.82 -4.40
C GLN A 177 -14.00 11.21 -5.65
N GLU A 178 -14.09 12.47 -6.06
CA GLU A 178 -13.43 12.96 -7.28
C GLU A 178 -11.91 12.85 -7.19
N ALA A 179 -11.32 13.21 -6.05
CA ALA A 179 -9.89 13.07 -5.82
C ALA A 179 -9.43 11.61 -5.83
N GLY A 180 -10.20 10.70 -5.20
CA GLY A 180 -9.91 9.28 -5.17
C GLY A 180 -9.96 8.63 -6.56
N LYS A 181 -10.99 8.94 -7.35
CA LYS A 181 -11.13 8.47 -8.73
C LYS A 181 -10.02 9.00 -9.63
N GLU A 182 -9.63 10.26 -9.46
CA GLU A 182 -8.53 10.84 -10.24
C GLU A 182 -7.18 10.19 -9.91
N VAL A 183 -6.87 9.95 -8.62
CA VAL A 183 -5.67 9.20 -8.22
C VAL A 183 -5.69 7.79 -8.82
N MET A 184 -6.82 7.08 -8.75
CA MET A 184 -6.96 5.74 -9.31
C MET A 184 -6.77 5.74 -10.83
N LYS A 185 -7.31 6.72 -11.55
CA LYS A 185 -7.12 6.89 -13.00
C LYS A 185 -5.65 7.12 -13.34
N ILE A 186 -4.98 8.04 -12.65
CA ILE A 186 -3.55 8.30 -12.86
C ILE A 186 -2.73 7.05 -12.58
N MET A 187 -3.05 6.31 -11.51
CA MET A 187 -2.41 5.02 -11.25
C MET A 187 -2.65 4.05 -12.39
N ALA A 188 -3.86 3.90 -12.93
CA ALA A 188 -4.12 2.99 -14.04
C ALA A 188 -3.32 3.36 -15.30
N GLU A 189 -3.32 4.63 -15.69
CA GLU A 189 -2.75 5.12 -16.95
C GLU A 189 -1.21 5.29 -16.92
N TYR A 190 -0.62 5.51 -15.74
CA TYR A 190 0.82 5.75 -15.65
C TYR A 190 1.63 4.49 -15.96
N THR A 191 2.51 4.61 -16.95
CA THR A 191 3.50 3.57 -17.29
C THR A 191 4.75 3.82 -16.47
N SER A 192 4.92 3.05 -15.39
CA SER A 192 6.11 3.17 -14.55
C SER A 192 7.30 2.38 -15.11
N SER A 193 8.49 2.90 -14.88
CA SER A 193 9.77 2.21 -15.07
C SER A 193 10.32 1.59 -13.77
N THR A 194 9.74 1.90 -12.61
CA THR A 194 10.17 1.39 -11.30
C THR A 194 9.00 0.89 -10.45
N SER A 195 9.28 -0.05 -9.57
CA SER A 195 8.30 -0.69 -8.71
C SER A 195 8.99 -1.41 -7.56
N LEU A 196 8.28 -1.58 -6.45
CA LEU A 196 8.66 -2.48 -5.34
C LEU A 196 9.04 -3.89 -5.81
N LEU A 197 8.53 -4.34 -6.96
CA LEU A 197 8.84 -5.64 -7.56
C LEU A 197 10.32 -5.79 -7.98
N GLN A 198 11.06 -4.68 -8.17
CA GLN A 198 12.51 -4.70 -8.45
C GLN A 198 13.34 -5.27 -7.32
N ASP A 199 12.90 -5.03 -6.09
CA ASP A 199 13.62 -5.45 -4.89
C ASP A 199 13.03 -6.74 -4.29
N TRP A 200 12.04 -7.36 -4.95
CA TRP A 200 11.32 -8.53 -4.43
C TRP A 200 12.26 -9.67 -3.99
N LEU A 201 13.20 -10.07 -4.84
CA LEU A 201 14.14 -11.16 -4.54
C LEU A 201 15.05 -10.83 -3.34
N PHE A 202 15.50 -9.58 -3.23
CA PHE A 202 16.30 -9.13 -2.09
C PHE A 202 15.53 -9.24 -0.77
N TYR A 203 14.24 -8.90 -0.78
CA TYR A 203 13.38 -9.06 0.40
C TYR A 203 13.05 -10.54 0.70
N GLU A 204 12.91 -11.40 -0.32
CA GLU A 204 12.77 -12.85 -0.11
C GLU A 204 13.99 -13.47 0.56
N GLU A 205 15.20 -13.13 0.10
CA GLU A 205 16.46 -13.60 0.69
C GLU A 205 16.61 -13.17 2.14
N GLN A 206 16.35 -11.90 2.45
CA GLN A 206 16.35 -11.41 3.83
C GLN A 206 15.33 -12.14 4.71
N ALA A 207 14.12 -12.37 4.22
CA ALA A 207 13.09 -13.10 4.96
C ALA A 207 13.46 -14.58 5.17
N ALA A 208 14.17 -15.21 4.23
CA ALA A 208 14.68 -16.56 4.38
C ALA A 208 15.80 -16.62 5.44
N ALA A 209 16.75 -15.68 5.41
CA ALA A 209 17.84 -15.60 6.36
C ALA A 209 17.35 -15.42 7.82
N ARG A 210 16.33 -14.55 8.03
CA ARG A 210 15.73 -14.36 9.36
C ARG A 210 15.06 -15.63 9.89
N ARG A 211 14.29 -16.32 9.04
CA ARG A 211 13.66 -17.60 9.42
C ARG A 211 14.67 -18.68 9.79
N GLN A 212 15.82 -18.75 9.12
CA GLN A 212 16.87 -19.71 9.46
C GLN A 212 17.53 -19.43 10.81
N GLN A 213 17.65 -18.15 11.19
CA GLN A 213 18.19 -17.75 12.49
C GLN A 213 17.22 -18.06 13.65
N GLU A 214 15.91 -17.98 13.40
CA GLU A 214 14.87 -18.30 14.40
C GLU A 214 14.71 -19.81 14.65
N VAL A 215 15.03 -20.66 13.68
CA VAL A 215 14.93 -22.13 13.79
C VAL A 215 16.21 -22.75 14.37
N GLY A 216 17.33 -22.03 14.32
CA GLY A 216 18.65 -22.49 14.76
C GLY A 216 19.08 -22.03 16.16
N GLY A 217 18.24 -21.29 16.88
CA GLY A 217 18.49 -20.82 18.26
C GLY A 217 17.48 -21.39 19.24
#